data_AF-A0A6M0LRI0-F1
#
_entry.id   AF-A0A6M0LRI0-F1
#
_cell.length_a   1.000
_cell.length_b   1.000
_cell.length_c   1.000
_cell.angle_alpha   90.00
_cell.angle_beta   90.00
_cell.angle_gamma   90.00
#
_symmetry.space_group_name_H-M   'P 1'
#
loop_
_entity.id
_entity.type
_entity.pdbx_description
1 polymer ?
#
loop_
_entity_poly.entity_id
_entity_poly.type
_entity_poly.pdbx_seq_one_letter_code
_entity_poly.pdbx_strand_id
1 'polypeptide(L)'
;MIPLISDEDLWARVSPQDNDPPRTFLTKRLITKEVSPEKLLVINSLSGACDLFYADEWDRINQCNRERNFRSLPKNIYSFLARRGYIYFDETDEDRVFVSLMQYYRSKPSELQNSIIPSLDCNFNCTYCFQPKSVRRQNLRMTEDQVATAHKIIRERISRSGNKLLRVFGGEPLQLQNHSIIEKTLCFASENELDLQITTNGFHLLEYLQLFRKYRAPLRIDF
;
A
#
# COMPACT_ATOMS: atom_id res chain seq x y z
N MET A 1 -2.02 3.69 0.83
CA MET A 1 -2.95 2.60 1.17
C MET A 1 -2.60 1.49 0.20
N ILE A 2 -1.96 0.41 0.67
CA ILE A 2 -1.68 -0.74 -0.20
C ILE A 2 -3.06 -1.17 -0.72
N PRO A 3 -3.33 -1.15 -2.03
CA PRO A 3 -4.58 -1.68 -2.52
C PRO A 3 -4.52 -3.18 -2.21
N LEU A 4 -5.20 -3.55 -1.11
CA LEU A 4 -5.68 -4.91 -0.93
C LEU A 4 -6.31 -5.26 -2.26
N ILE A 5 -5.82 -6.34 -2.87
CA ILE A 5 -6.50 -6.95 -4.01
C ILE A 5 -7.98 -6.99 -3.61
N SER A 6 -8.87 -6.48 -4.46
CA SER A 6 -10.31 -6.59 -4.17
C SER A 6 -10.56 -8.03 -3.76
N ASP A 7 -11.10 -8.22 -2.54
CA ASP A 7 -11.41 -9.56 -1.99
C ASP A 7 -12.16 -10.42 -3.02
N GLU A 8 -12.91 -9.76 -3.91
CA GLU A 8 -13.62 -10.33 -5.04
C GLU A 8 -12.72 -11.07 -6.04
N ASP A 9 -11.57 -10.54 -6.49
CA ASP A 9 -10.85 -11.17 -7.61
C ASP A 9 -10.01 -12.40 -7.21
N LEU A 10 -9.50 -12.42 -5.98
CA LEU A 10 -8.61 -13.49 -5.52
C LEU A 10 -9.39 -14.67 -4.92
N TRP A 11 -10.52 -14.39 -4.26
CA TRP A 11 -11.34 -15.40 -3.57
C TRP A 11 -12.65 -15.75 -4.28
N ALA A 12 -13.14 -14.98 -5.27
CA ALA A 12 -14.32 -15.40 -6.05
C ALA A 12 -14.09 -16.68 -6.85
N ARG A 13 -12.82 -17.00 -7.17
CA ARG A 13 -12.43 -18.26 -7.82
C ARG A 13 -12.56 -19.49 -6.89
N VAL A 14 -12.80 -19.30 -5.60
CA VAL A 14 -12.90 -20.35 -4.58
C VAL A 14 -14.36 -20.53 -4.14
N SER A 15 -15.28 -20.53 -5.12
CA SER A 15 -16.65 -21.00 -4.87
C SER A 15 -16.65 -22.53 -4.89
N PRO A 16 -17.09 -23.23 -3.83
CA PRO A 16 -17.12 -24.68 -3.82
C PRO A 16 -18.02 -25.20 -4.94
N GLN A 17 -17.48 -26.06 -5.81
CA GLN A 17 -18.29 -26.81 -6.76
C GLN A 17 -18.71 -28.15 -6.14
N ASP A 18 -19.90 -28.65 -6.49
CA ASP A 18 -20.40 -29.92 -5.95
C ASP A 18 -19.48 -31.12 -6.28
N ASN A 19 -18.62 -30.99 -7.31
CA ASN A 19 -17.63 -32.00 -7.74
C ASN A 19 -16.21 -31.77 -7.20
N ASP A 20 -15.97 -30.74 -6.40
CA ASP A 20 -14.64 -30.48 -5.85
C ASP A 20 -14.20 -31.62 -4.92
N PRO A 21 -12.90 -32.01 -4.91
CA PRO A 21 -12.39 -32.91 -3.89
C PRO A 21 -12.68 -32.36 -2.48
N PRO A 22 -12.87 -33.23 -1.47
CA PRO A 22 -13.17 -32.76 -0.13
C PRO A 22 -12.05 -31.85 0.36
N ARG A 23 -12.42 -30.69 0.92
CA ARG A 23 -11.49 -29.88 1.69
C ARG A 23 -11.27 -30.56 3.03
N THR A 24 -10.02 -30.87 3.35
CA THR A 24 -9.65 -31.67 4.54
C THR A 24 -8.69 -30.96 5.47
N PHE A 25 -8.30 -29.73 5.13
CA PHE A 25 -7.24 -29.01 5.83
C PHE A 25 -7.70 -27.61 6.22
N LEU A 26 -7.69 -27.29 7.53
CA LEU A 26 -7.78 -25.92 8.03
C LEU A 26 -6.41 -25.25 7.86
N THR A 27 -6.39 -24.02 7.36
CA THR A 27 -5.15 -23.25 7.21
C THR A 27 -4.34 -23.19 8.51
N LYS A 28 -3.02 -23.37 8.39
CA LYS A 28 -2.08 -23.21 9.51
C LYS A 28 -1.75 -21.74 9.80
N ARG A 29 -2.24 -20.81 8.96
CA ARG A 29 -1.90 -19.38 8.98
C ARG A 29 -2.94 -18.55 9.74
N LEU A 30 -3.41 -19.09 10.87
CA LEU A 30 -4.44 -18.46 11.72
C LEU A 30 -3.85 -17.68 12.89
N ILE A 31 -4.45 -16.54 13.18
CA ILE A 31 -4.27 -15.80 14.43
C ILE A 31 -5.63 -15.78 15.11
N THR A 32 -5.72 -16.36 16.31
CA THR A 32 -6.95 -16.42 17.10
C THR A 32 -6.83 -15.55 18.34
N LYS A 33 -7.90 -14.82 18.67
CA LYS A 33 -7.98 -13.98 19.87
C LYS A 33 -9.35 -14.10 20.50
N GLU A 34 -9.40 -14.49 21.77
CA GLU A 34 -10.64 -14.43 22.55
C GLU A 34 -11.06 -12.98 22.74
N VAL A 35 -12.31 -12.67 22.39
CA VAL A 35 -12.95 -11.35 22.59
C VAL A 35 -13.80 -11.37 23.86
N SER A 36 -14.44 -12.51 24.11
CA SER A 36 -15.24 -12.82 25.30
C SER A 36 -15.29 -14.34 25.45
N PRO A 37 -15.74 -14.89 26.60
CA PRO A 37 -15.80 -16.34 26.80
C PRO A 37 -16.56 -17.12 25.71
N GLU A 38 -17.51 -16.48 25.03
CA GLU A 38 -18.34 -17.10 23.99
C GLU A 38 -17.86 -16.82 22.56
N LYS A 39 -16.85 -15.96 22.36
CA LYS A 39 -16.51 -15.44 21.03
C LYS A 39 -15.01 -15.33 20.78
N LEU A 40 -14.59 -15.80 19.61
CA LEU A 40 -13.22 -15.72 19.12
C LEU A 40 -13.15 -14.91 17.83
N LEU A 41 -12.23 -13.94 17.80
CA LEU A 41 -11.78 -13.33 16.56
C LEU A 41 -10.75 -14.24 15.91
N VAL A 42 -11.00 -14.63 14.66
CA VAL A 42 -10.12 -15.51 13.88
C VAL A 42 -9.68 -14.78 12.62
N ILE A 43 -8.38 -14.56 12.51
CA ILE A 43 -7.74 -13.88 11.39
C ILE A 43 -6.99 -14.91 10.57
N ASN A 44 -7.30 -14.99 9.28
CA ASN A 44 -6.54 -15.74 8.30
C ASN A 44 -5.46 -14.82 7.71
N SER A 45 -4.20 -15.05 8.08
CA SER A 45 -3.09 -14.20 7.60
C SER A 45 -2.69 -14.47 6.15
N LEU A 46 -3.22 -15.53 5.53
CA LEU A 46 -3.03 -15.80 4.10
C LEU A 46 -4.05 -15.04 3.25
N SER A 47 -5.33 -15.08 3.63
CA SER A 47 -6.41 -14.41 2.88
C SER A 47 -6.68 -12.97 3.29
N GLY A 48 -6.28 -12.59 4.50
CA GLY A 48 -6.69 -11.33 5.13
C GLY A 48 -8.10 -11.40 5.76
N ALA A 49 -8.81 -12.53 5.65
CA ALA A 49 -10.12 -12.70 6.26
C ALA A 49 -10.03 -12.52 7.79
N CYS A 50 -10.97 -11.75 8.32
CA CYS A 50 -11.13 -11.49 9.75
C CYS A 50 -12.59 -11.71 10.08
N ASP A 51 -12.88 -12.73 10.88
CA ASP A 51 -14.24 -13.14 11.20
C ASP A 51 -14.38 -13.46 12.69
N LEU A 52 -15.58 -13.25 13.23
CA LEU A 52 -15.91 -13.56 14.62
C LEU A 52 -16.70 -14.87 14.65
N PHE A 53 -16.23 -15.83 15.42
CA PHE A 53 -16.86 -17.13 15.61
C PHE A 53 -17.36 -17.27 17.04
N TYR A 54 -18.47 -17.98 17.24
CA TYR A 54 -18.80 -18.48 18.58
C TYR A 54 -17.84 -19.59 18.98
N ALA A 55 -17.57 -19.72 20.28
CA ALA A 55 -16.60 -20.69 20.79
C ALA A 55 -16.97 -22.14 20.43
N ASP A 56 -18.25 -22.49 20.53
CA ASP A 56 -18.77 -23.82 20.19
C ASP A 56 -18.70 -24.11 18.68
N GLU A 57 -18.97 -23.12 17.83
CA GLU A 57 -18.78 -23.21 16.38
C GLU A 57 -17.31 -23.45 16.04
N TRP A 58 -16.40 -22.72 16.68
CA TRP A 58 -14.97 -22.85 16.46
C TRP A 58 -14.44 -24.22 16.92
N ASP A 59 -14.93 -24.74 18.05
CA ASP A 59 -14.60 -26.07 18.53
C ASP A 59 -15.03 -27.17 17.55
N ARG A 60 -16.22 -27.03 16.95
CA ARG A 60 -16.70 -27.94 15.89
C ARG A 60 -15.80 -27.89 14.66
N ILE A 61 -15.36 -26.70 14.24
CA ILE A 61 -14.43 -26.53 13.11
C ILE A 61 -13.09 -27.23 13.42
N ASN A 62 -12.55 -27.06 14.64
CA ASN A 62 -11.32 -27.72 15.07
C ASN A 62 -11.45 -29.24 15.18
N GLN A 63 -12.63 -29.73 15.57
CA GLN A 63 -12.93 -31.16 15.51
C GLN A 63 -12.91 -31.68 14.07
N CYS A 64 -13.59 -31.01 13.15
CA CYS A 64 -13.58 -31.37 11.73
C CYS A 64 -12.17 -31.37 11.13
N ASN A 65 -11.30 -30.45 11.59
CA ASN A 65 -9.90 -30.40 11.19
C ASN A 65 -9.12 -31.66 11.63
N ARG A 66 -9.32 -32.11 12.88
CA ARG A 66 -8.69 -33.33 13.41
C ARG A 66 -9.17 -34.59 12.67
N GLU A 67 -10.46 -34.62 12.35
CA GLU A 67 -11.10 -35.72 11.60
C GLU A 67 -10.84 -35.64 10.09
N ARG A 68 -10.23 -34.54 9.61
CA ARG A 68 -10.01 -34.25 8.19
C ARG A 68 -11.30 -34.31 7.36
N ASN A 69 -12.42 -33.91 7.96
CA ASN A 69 -13.75 -34.01 7.36
C ASN A 69 -14.57 -32.74 7.59
N PHE A 70 -14.39 -31.74 6.73
CA PHE A 70 -15.20 -30.52 6.77
C PHE A 70 -16.56 -30.65 6.08
N ARG A 71 -16.79 -31.72 5.31
CA ARG A 71 -18.09 -31.98 4.66
C ARG A 71 -19.20 -32.31 5.65
N SER A 72 -18.86 -32.66 6.89
CA SER A 72 -19.82 -32.85 7.99
C SER A 72 -20.44 -31.53 8.48
N LEU A 73 -19.82 -30.39 8.17
CA LEU A 73 -20.35 -29.07 8.54
C LEU A 73 -21.59 -28.71 7.71
N PRO A 74 -22.51 -27.90 8.26
CA PRO A 74 -23.60 -27.29 7.49
C PRO A 74 -23.08 -26.63 6.20
N LYS A 75 -23.80 -26.82 5.07
CA LYS A 75 -23.37 -26.35 3.74
C LYS A 75 -23.01 -24.86 3.72
N ASN A 76 -23.76 -24.03 4.43
CA ASN A 76 -23.48 -22.59 4.56
C ASN A 76 -22.13 -22.31 5.25
N ILE A 77 -21.80 -23.03 6.33
CA ILE A 77 -20.53 -22.87 7.06
C ILE A 77 -19.38 -23.40 6.21
N TYR A 78 -19.53 -24.58 5.59
CA TYR A 78 -18.53 -25.13 4.68
C TYR A 78 -18.21 -24.15 3.53
N SER A 79 -19.25 -23.63 2.86
CA SER A 79 -19.09 -22.67 1.77
C SER A 79 -18.49 -21.35 2.26
N PHE A 80 -18.87 -20.89 3.44
CA PHE A 80 -18.29 -19.69 4.06
C PHE A 80 -16.79 -19.86 4.30
N LEU A 81 -16.38 -20.95 4.96
CA LEU A 81 -14.97 -21.23 5.26
C LEU A 81 -14.14 -21.38 3.99
N ALA A 82 -14.65 -22.06 2.97
CA ALA A 82 -13.97 -22.22 1.68
C ALA A 82 -13.79 -20.87 0.96
N ARG A 83 -14.87 -20.08 0.86
CA ARG A 83 -14.86 -18.77 0.19
C ARG A 83 -13.93 -17.78 0.88
N ARG A 84 -13.82 -17.83 2.22
CA ARG A 84 -12.96 -16.95 3.02
C ARG A 84 -11.51 -17.45 3.12
N GLY A 85 -11.20 -18.60 2.51
CA GLY A 85 -9.87 -19.18 2.48
C GLY A 85 -9.45 -19.89 3.78
N TYR A 86 -10.38 -20.25 4.66
CA TYR A 86 -10.05 -20.97 5.89
C TYR A 86 -9.71 -22.44 5.65
N ILE A 87 -10.34 -23.07 4.63
CA ILE A 87 -10.18 -24.51 4.36
C ILE A 87 -9.67 -24.79 2.94
N TYR A 88 -8.78 -25.78 2.84
CA TYR A 88 -8.06 -26.20 1.63
C TYR A 88 -8.25 -27.68 1.36
N PHE A 89 -7.97 -28.12 0.12
CA PHE A 89 -8.05 -29.54 -0.24
C PHE A 89 -7.12 -30.38 0.63
N ASP A 90 -5.87 -29.94 0.73
CA ASP A 90 -4.83 -30.48 1.60
C ASP A 90 -3.81 -29.38 1.94
N GLU A 91 -2.76 -29.74 2.68
CA GLU A 91 -1.68 -28.81 3.03
C GLU A 91 -0.90 -28.31 1.79
N THR A 92 -0.77 -29.14 0.75
CA THR A 92 -0.04 -28.78 -0.48
C THR A 92 -0.80 -27.75 -1.29
N ASP A 93 -2.14 -27.83 -1.30
CA ASP A 93 -3.03 -26.84 -1.90
C ASP A 93 -2.84 -25.45 -1.25
N GLU A 94 -2.83 -25.40 0.09
CA GLU A 94 -2.55 -24.16 0.83
C GLU A 94 -1.17 -23.58 0.48
N ASP A 95 -0.12 -24.42 0.44
CA ASP A 95 1.23 -23.96 0.13
C ASP A 95 1.36 -23.46 -1.33
N ARG A 96 0.62 -24.03 -2.28
CA ARG A 96 0.53 -23.50 -3.65
C ARG A 96 -0.09 -22.10 -3.66
N VAL A 97 -1.21 -21.90 -2.96
CA VAL A 97 -1.84 -20.58 -2.85
C VAL A 97 -0.87 -19.57 -2.23
N PHE A 98 -0.15 -19.95 -1.18
CA PHE A 98 0.86 -19.11 -0.56
C PHE A 98 1.98 -18.72 -1.53
N VAL A 99 2.55 -19.68 -2.26
CA VAL A 99 3.60 -19.41 -3.26
C VAL A 99 3.09 -18.48 -4.36
N SER A 100 1.88 -18.71 -4.88
CA SER A 100 1.28 -17.84 -5.90
C SER A 100 1.07 -16.42 -5.38
N LEU A 101 0.63 -16.26 -4.14
CA LEU A 101 0.48 -14.94 -3.51
C LEU A 101 1.84 -14.23 -3.36
N MET A 102 2.88 -14.95 -2.92
CA MET A 102 4.23 -14.38 -2.81
C MET A 102 4.80 -13.99 -4.18
N GLN A 103 4.54 -14.78 -5.22
CA GLN A 103 4.93 -14.45 -6.59
C GLN A 103 4.20 -13.21 -7.08
N TYR A 104 2.90 -13.08 -6.81
CA TYR A 104 2.12 -11.88 -7.13
C TYR A 104 2.71 -10.63 -6.48
N TYR A 105 3.02 -10.67 -5.17
CA TYR A 105 3.61 -9.52 -4.49
C TYR A 105 5.03 -9.19 -4.97
N ARG A 106 5.80 -10.19 -5.40
CA ARG A 106 7.12 -9.99 -6.00
C ARG A 106 7.06 -9.45 -7.43
N SER A 107 6.04 -9.86 -8.20
CA SER A 107 5.88 -9.45 -9.60
C SER A 107 5.18 -8.11 -9.75
N LYS A 108 4.43 -7.66 -8.72
CA LYS A 108 3.97 -6.27 -8.61
C LYS A 108 5.18 -5.35 -8.66
N PRO A 109 5.36 -4.57 -9.74
CA PRO A 109 6.41 -3.58 -9.76
C PRO A 109 6.18 -2.64 -8.58
N SER A 110 7.24 -2.30 -7.84
CA SER A 110 7.16 -1.22 -6.86
C SER A 110 6.55 -0.01 -7.56
N GLU A 111 5.49 0.59 -7.00
CA GLU A 111 4.95 1.83 -7.54
C GLU A 111 6.11 2.81 -7.75
N LEU A 112 6.36 3.15 -9.01
CA LEU A 112 7.54 3.91 -9.37
C LEU A 112 7.38 5.32 -8.81
N GLN A 113 8.05 5.64 -7.71
CA GLN A 113 7.93 6.96 -7.10
C GLN A 113 8.87 7.95 -7.78
N ASN A 114 8.30 9.00 -8.36
CA ASN A 114 9.06 10.14 -8.87
C ASN A 114 9.10 11.22 -7.80
N SER A 115 10.30 11.67 -7.43
CA SER A 115 10.49 12.74 -6.44
C SER A 115 11.49 13.77 -6.94
N ILE A 116 11.17 15.05 -6.76
CA ILE A 116 12.11 16.16 -6.87
C ILE A 116 12.49 16.60 -5.45
N ILE A 117 13.79 16.76 -5.21
CA ILE A 117 14.33 17.26 -3.94
C ILE A 117 15.05 18.58 -4.24
N PRO A 118 14.36 19.73 -4.18
CA PRO A 118 14.97 21.02 -4.51
C PRO A 118 16.21 21.31 -3.67
N SER A 119 16.16 20.90 -2.40
CA SER A 119 17.24 21.01 -1.44
C SER A 119 17.03 20.06 -0.27
N LEU A 120 18.12 19.70 0.41
CA LEU A 120 18.08 19.06 1.73
C LEU A 120 18.13 20.08 2.88
N ASP A 121 18.29 21.38 2.57
CA ASP A 121 18.30 22.47 3.54
C ASP A 121 16.92 22.65 4.19
N CYS A 122 16.90 22.97 5.48
CA CYS A 122 15.66 23.14 6.25
C CYS A 122 15.81 24.21 7.31
N ASN A 123 14.83 25.11 7.41
CA ASN A 123 14.75 26.14 8.44
C ASN A 123 14.42 25.57 9.84
N PHE A 124 14.00 24.31 9.94
CA PHE A 124 13.61 23.65 11.19
C PHE A 124 14.60 22.55 11.60
N ASN A 125 14.65 22.25 12.90
CA ASN A 125 15.53 21.22 13.46
C ASN A 125 14.74 20.12 14.20
N CYS A 126 13.73 19.56 13.53
CA CYS A 126 12.82 18.56 14.12
C CYS A 126 13.59 17.36 14.69
N THR A 127 13.21 16.93 15.89
CA THR A 127 13.85 15.83 16.64
C THR A 127 13.58 14.46 16.02
N TYR A 128 12.47 14.31 15.29
CA TYR A 128 12.06 13.10 14.58
C TYR A 128 12.55 13.05 13.11
N CYS A 129 13.31 14.04 12.65
CA CYS A 129 13.77 14.08 11.27
C CYS A 129 14.90 13.07 11.02
N PHE A 130 14.69 12.18 10.04
CA PHE A 130 15.68 11.15 9.66
C PHE A 130 16.93 11.72 9.00
N GLN A 131 16.87 12.94 8.43
CA GLN A 131 18.01 13.57 7.77
C GLN A 131 19.04 14.04 8.80
N PRO A 132 20.33 13.67 8.64
CA PRO A 132 21.39 14.15 9.53
C PRO A 132 21.45 15.68 9.55
N LYS A 133 21.71 16.26 10.72
CA LYS A 133 21.87 17.73 10.87
C LYS A 133 22.98 18.29 9.99
N SER A 134 24.03 17.50 9.75
CA SER A 134 25.16 17.86 8.89
C SER A 134 24.78 18.04 7.42
N VAL A 135 23.69 17.40 6.98
CA VAL A 135 23.17 17.48 5.59
C VAL A 135 22.17 18.64 5.46
N ARG A 136 21.32 18.83 6.47
CA ARG A 136 20.28 19.88 6.51
C ARG A 136 20.78 21.32 6.57
N ARG A 137 22.10 21.53 6.60
CA ARG A 137 22.74 22.86 6.71
C ARG A 137 23.78 23.12 5.62
N GLN A 138 23.89 22.23 4.64
CA GLN A 138 24.90 22.36 3.57
C GLN A 138 24.49 23.40 2.51
N ASN A 139 23.25 23.90 2.55
CA ASN A 139 22.73 24.87 1.57
C ASN A 139 22.85 24.41 0.10
N LEU A 140 22.95 23.10 -0.13
CA LEU A 140 23.02 22.51 -1.47
C LEU A 140 21.62 22.47 -2.08
N ARG A 141 21.47 23.07 -3.26
CA ARG A 141 20.23 23.16 -4.03
C ARG A 141 20.46 22.56 -5.41
N MET A 142 19.41 22.01 -6.01
CA MET A 142 19.50 21.55 -7.40
C MET A 142 19.85 22.73 -8.32
N THR A 143 20.80 22.51 -9.22
CA THR A 143 21.05 23.45 -10.31
C THR A 143 19.96 23.35 -11.37
N GLU A 144 19.87 24.37 -12.22
CA GLU A 144 18.89 24.39 -13.31
C GLU A 144 19.06 23.20 -14.28
N ASP A 145 20.30 22.82 -14.59
CA ASP A 145 20.61 21.66 -15.43
C ASP A 145 20.19 20.34 -14.75
N GLN A 146 20.33 20.25 -13.42
CA GLN A 146 19.87 19.09 -12.66
C GLN A 146 18.35 18.98 -12.67
N VAL A 147 17.63 20.10 -12.54
CA VAL A 147 16.16 20.13 -12.62
C VAL A 147 15.69 19.70 -14.02
N ALA A 148 16.28 20.25 -15.08
CA ALA A 148 15.96 19.89 -16.45
C ALA A 148 16.23 18.39 -16.73
N THR A 149 17.36 17.88 -16.25
CA THR A 149 17.72 16.46 -16.37
C THR A 149 16.73 15.58 -15.61
N ALA A 150 16.34 15.96 -14.39
CA ALA A 150 15.35 15.23 -13.61
C ALA A 150 14.00 15.18 -14.32
N HIS A 151 13.52 16.31 -14.87
CA HIS A 151 12.29 16.36 -15.66
C HIS A 151 12.33 15.43 -16.88
N LYS A 152 13.46 15.36 -17.59
CA LYS A 152 13.63 14.42 -18.72
C LYS A 152 13.50 12.96 -18.27
N ILE A 153 14.21 12.59 -17.20
CA ILE A 153 14.17 11.22 -16.65
C ILE A 153 12.75 10.87 -16.18
N ILE A 154 12.08 11.79 -15.50
CA ILE A 154 10.72 11.59 -14.99
C ILE A 154 9.74 11.39 -16.16
N ARG A 155 9.84 12.20 -17.22
CA ARG A 155 9.01 12.05 -18.43
C ARG A 155 9.17 10.66 -19.07
N GLU A 156 10.42 10.19 -19.21
CA GLU A 156 10.71 8.85 -19.75
C GLU A 156 10.17 7.71 -18.86
N ARG A 157 10.09 7.93 -17.55
CA ARG A 157 9.56 6.94 -16.60
C ARG A 157 8.03 6.91 -16.58
N ILE A 158 7.39 8.08 -16.66
CA ILE A 158 5.93 8.20 -16.68
C ILE A 158 5.37 7.52 -17.93
N SER A 159 6.00 7.71 -19.10
CA SER A 159 5.56 7.09 -20.35
C SER A 159 5.59 5.56 -20.33
N ARG A 160 6.42 4.96 -19.47
CA ARG A 160 6.54 3.49 -19.32
C ARG A 160 5.64 2.91 -18.23
N SER A 161 5.43 3.63 -17.14
CA SER A 161 4.76 3.11 -15.94
C SER A 161 3.30 3.55 -15.80
N GLY A 162 2.90 4.62 -16.48
CA GLY A 162 1.59 5.26 -16.29
C GLY A 162 1.42 5.95 -14.94
N ASN A 163 2.43 5.95 -14.06
CA ASN A 163 2.33 6.64 -12.77
C ASN A 163 2.39 8.16 -12.98
N LYS A 164 1.30 8.85 -12.67
CA LYS A 164 1.17 10.30 -12.79
C LYS A 164 1.57 11.07 -11.53
N LEU A 165 1.95 10.39 -10.43
CA LEU A 165 2.30 11.05 -9.18
C LEU A 165 3.75 11.55 -9.18
N LEU A 166 3.91 12.86 -8.98
CA LEU A 166 5.18 13.52 -8.73
C LEU A 166 5.21 14.09 -7.31
N ARG A 167 6.23 13.72 -6.53
CA ARG A 167 6.42 14.21 -5.16
C ARG A 167 7.49 15.30 -5.14
N VAL A 168 7.28 16.31 -4.30
CA VAL A 168 8.31 17.29 -3.94
C VAL A 168 8.58 17.13 -2.45
N PHE A 169 9.82 16.79 -2.12
CA PHE A 169 10.26 16.50 -0.75
C PHE A 169 11.64 17.11 -0.51
N GLY A 170 12.24 16.92 0.66
CA GLY A 170 13.60 17.34 0.94
C GLY A 170 13.81 17.66 2.40
N GLY A 171 14.57 18.72 2.68
CA GLY A 171 14.55 19.38 3.98
C GLY A 171 13.23 20.13 4.14
N GLU A 172 13.22 21.42 3.79
CA GLU A 172 11.98 22.16 3.54
C GLU A 172 11.94 22.60 2.06
N PRO A 173 11.09 21.99 1.21
CA PRO A 173 11.09 22.30 -0.22
C PRO A 173 10.58 23.71 -0.53
N LEU A 174 9.68 24.28 0.29
CA LEU A 174 9.10 25.62 0.07
C LEU A 174 9.92 26.75 0.70
N GLN A 175 11.22 26.54 0.94
CA GLN A 175 12.11 27.67 1.24
C GLN A 175 12.09 28.69 0.08
N LEU A 176 12.15 29.99 0.38
CA LEU A 176 12.04 31.04 -0.65
C LEU A 176 13.13 30.93 -1.73
N GLN A 177 14.31 30.41 -1.39
CA GLN A 177 15.39 30.22 -2.36
C GLN A 177 15.10 29.11 -3.39
N ASN A 178 14.13 28.24 -3.11
CA ASN A 178 13.72 27.16 -4.01
C ASN A 178 12.60 27.58 -4.98
N HIS A 179 12.13 28.83 -4.93
CA HIS A 179 10.95 29.29 -5.68
C HIS A 179 11.05 29.00 -7.19
N SER A 180 12.20 29.29 -7.82
CA SER A 180 12.44 28.98 -9.26
C SER A 180 12.26 27.49 -9.57
N ILE A 181 12.80 26.62 -8.71
CA ILE A 181 12.72 25.17 -8.87
C ILE A 181 11.27 24.71 -8.74
N ILE A 182 10.55 25.18 -7.72
CA ILE A 182 9.14 24.84 -7.50
C ILE A 182 8.26 25.30 -8.66
N GLU A 183 8.45 26.52 -9.17
CA GLU A 183 7.71 27.00 -10.35
C GLU A 183 7.97 26.11 -11.58
N LYS A 184 9.23 25.74 -11.83
CA LYS A 184 9.58 24.83 -12.93
C LYS A 184 8.97 23.45 -12.77
N THR A 185 8.95 22.91 -11.55
CA THR A 185 8.31 21.63 -11.26
C THR A 185 6.79 21.69 -11.42
N LEU A 186 6.14 22.77 -10.99
CA LEU A 186 4.70 22.99 -11.22
C LEU A 186 4.36 23.11 -12.71
N CYS A 187 5.16 23.85 -13.47
CA CYS A 187 5.01 23.98 -14.92
C CYS A 187 5.13 22.60 -15.59
N PHE A 188 6.19 21.86 -15.27
CA PHE A 188 6.39 20.50 -15.78
C PHE A 188 5.24 19.55 -15.42
N ALA A 189 4.76 19.58 -14.17
CA ALA A 189 3.64 18.76 -13.74
C ALA A 189 2.35 19.12 -14.52
N SER A 190 2.08 20.41 -14.70
CA SER A 190 0.92 20.87 -15.46
C SER A 190 0.99 20.47 -16.94
N GLU A 191 2.16 20.57 -17.58
CA GLU A 191 2.36 20.19 -18.99
C GLU A 191 2.24 18.68 -19.25
N ASN A 192 2.51 17.86 -18.24
CA ASN A 192 2.53 16.40 -18.36
C ASN A 192 1.35 15.75 -17.61
N GLU A 193 0.37 16.54 -17.19
CA GLU A 193 -0.84 16.10 -16.45
C GLU A 193 -0.50 15.23 -15.22
N LEU A 194 0.45 15.69 -14.41
CA LEU A 194 0.89 14.99 -13.21
C LEU A 194 0.18 15.50 -11.97
N ASP A 195 -0.13 14.57 -11.07
CA ASP A 195 -0.57 14.87 -9.72
C ASP A 195 0.65 15.28 -8.90
N LEU A 196 0.63 16.47 -8.30
CA LEU A 196 1.75 16.97 -7.51
C LEU A 196 1.45 16.84 -6.02
N GLN A 197 2.37 16.22 -5.29
CA GLN A 197 2.30 16.10 -3.84
C GLN A 197 3.52 16.77 -3.21
N ILE A 198 3.29 17.81 -2.40
CA ILE A 198 4.36 18.55 -1.72
C ILE A 198 4.26 18.28 -0.22
N THR A 199 5.36 17.84 0.39
CA THR A 199 5.46 17.77 1.86
C THR A 199 6.23 18.98 2.38
N THR A 200 5.61 19.77 3.26
CA THR A 200 6.16 21.03 3.76
C THR A 200 5.78 21.23 5.22
N ASN A 201 6.64 21.89 6.00
CA ASN A 201 6.30 22.38 7.34
C ASN A 201 5.34 23.59 7.31
N GLY A 202 5.07 24.15 6.13
CA GLY A 202 4.11 25.22 5.91
C GLY A 202 4.61 26.63 6.27
N PHE A 203 5.86 26.80 6.70
CA PHE A 203 6.37 28.09 7.19
C PHE A 203 6.29 29.21 6.15
N HIS A 204 6.60 28.91 4.89
CA HIS A 204 6.53 29.84 3.75
C HIS A 204 5.34 29.57 2.83
N LEU A 205 4.28 28.94 3.31
CA LEU A 205 3.19 28.51 2.44
C LEU A 205 2.45 29.68 1.78
N LEU A 206 2.29 30.80 2.51
CA LEU A 206 1.54 31.96 2.04
C LEU A 206 2.20 32.61 0.82
N GLU A 207 3.52 32.60 0.77
CA GLU A 207 4.35 33.13 -0.30
C GLU A 207 4.18 32.36 -1.60
N TYR A 208 3.78 31.08 -1.54
CA TYR A 208 3.54 30.23 -2.71
C TYR A 208 2.08 30.23 -3.19
N LEU A 209 1.15 30.86 -2.48
CA LEU A 209 -0.29 30.79 -2.82
C LEU A 209 -0.60 31.33 -4.23
N GLN A 210 0.04 32.43 -4.64
CA GLN A 210 -0.14 32.97 -5.99
C GLN A 210 0.39 31.99 -7.05
N LEU A 211 1.54 31.37 -6.79
CA LEU A 211 2.15 30.40 -7.68
C LEU A 211 1.26 29.14 -7.81
N PHE A 212 0.73 28.61 -6.71
CA PHE A 212 -0.18 27.46 -6.74
C PHE A 212 -1.50 27.79 -7.44
N ARG A 213 -2.04 29.00 -7.31
CA ARG A 213 -3.24 29.43 -8.04
C ARG A 213 -3.02 29.51 -9.56
N LYS A 214 -1.80 29.84 -10.00
CA LYS A 214 -1.42 29.90 -11.41
C LYS A 214 -1.44 28.51 -12.05
N TYR A 215 -0.99 27.48 -11.34
CA TYR A 215 -0.91 26.11 -11.86
C TYR A 215 -2.00 25.24 -11.24
N ARG A 216 -3.12 25.04 -11.95
CA ARG A 216 -4.28 24.22 -11.54
C ARG A 216 -4.02 22.70 -11.59
N ALA A 217 -2.80 22.25 -11.30
CA ALA A 217 -2.54 20.81 -11.16
C ALA A 217 -3.29 20.27 -9.92
N PRO A 218 -3.69 18.99 -9.88
CA PRO A 218 -4.15 18.35 -8.65
C PRO A 218 -3.03 18.39 -7.61
N LEU A 219 -3.08 19.40 -6.75
CA LEU A 219 -2.06 19.68 -5.74
C LEU A 219 -2.52 19.13 -4.39
N ARG A 220 -1.71 18.23 -3.84
CA ARG A 220 -1.85 17.75 -2.47
C ARG A 220 -0.70 18.28 -1.62
N ILE A 221 -1.05 18.90 -0.50
CA ILE A 221 -0.09 19.37 0.50
C ILE A 221 -0.22 18.48 1.73
N ASP A 222 0.88 17.88 2.16
CA ASP A 222 0.96 17.12 3.40
C ASP A 222 1.94 17.80 4.38
N PHE A 223 1.65 17.70 5.67
CA PHE A 223 2.41 18.29 6.78
C PHE A 223 3.07 17.22 7.65
#